data_AF-I4VHY3-F1
#
_entry.id   AF-I4VHY3-F1
#
_cell.length_a   1.000
_cell.length_b   1.000
_cell.length_c   1.000
_cell.angle_alpha   90.00
_cell.angle_beta   90.00
_cell.angle_gamma   90.00
#
_symmetry.space_group_name_H-M   'P 1'
#
loop_
_entity.id
_entity.type
_entity.pdbx_description
1 polymer ?
#
loop_
_entity_poly.entity_id
_entity_poly.type
_entity_poly.pdbx_seq_one_letter_code
_entity_poly.pdbx_strand_id
1 'polypeptide(L)'
;YMQGETAGINMAGGEKLYDKAIPMNAIGFFGLHVITAGSYEGKTYVTRTENTYKKLITKDNLLKGFILIGEIARAGIYTSLIREKTPLDTVDFDLIRERPQLMA
;
A
#
# COMPACT_ATOMS: atom_id res chain seq x y z
N TYR A 1 -2.16 1.62 -15.10
CA TYR A 1 -2.68 2.74 -15.92
C TYR A 1 -1.74 3.94 -15.94
N MET A 2 -1.17 4.36 -14.80
CA MET A 2 -0.40 5.61 -14.65
C MET A 2 0.74 5.81 -15.66
N GLN A 3 1.48 4.75 -16.00
CA GLN A 3 2.57 4.83 -16.97
C GLN A 3 2.08 5.12 -18.39
N GLY A 4 1.04 4.41 -18.85
CA GLY A 4 0.45 4.62 -20.17
C GLY A 4 -0.22 5.99 -20.30
N GLU A 5 -0.89 6.45 -19.24
CA GLU A 5 -1.46 7.79 -19.16
C GLU A 5 -0.38 8.88 -19.24
N THR A 6 0.69 8.73 -18.46
CA THR A 6 1.82 9.66 -18.47
C THR A 6 2.49 9.70 -19.84
N ALA A 7 2.70 8.54 -20.47
CA ALA A 7 3.22 8.45 -21.82
C ALA A 7 2.29 9.15 -22.82
N GLY A 8 0.98 8.91 -22.75
CA GLY A 8 -0.02 9.53 -23.62
C GLY A 8 -0.02 11.07 -23.54
N ILE A 9 0.03 11.63 -22.32
CA ILE A 9 0.06 13.09 -22.11
C ILE A 9 1.34 13.70 -22.68
N ASN A 10 2.50 13.07 -22.45
CA ASN A 10 3.77 13.54 -22.99
C ASN A 10 3.81 13.42 -24.54
N MET A 11 3.24 12.37 -25.12
CA MET A 11 3.12 12.22 -26.58
C MET A 11 2.21 13.28 -27.22
N ALA A 12 1.19 13.76 -26.50
CA ALA A 12 0.28 14.80 -26.95
C ALA A 12 0.83 16.22 -26.77
N GLY A 13 2.10 16.38 -26.35
CA GLY A 13 2.75 17.68 -26.12
C GLY A 13 2.46 18.31 -24.76
N GLY A 14 1.81 17.58 -23.84
CA GLY A 14 1.70 17.98 -22.43
C GLY A 14 2.93 17.58 -21.62
N GLU A 15 2.99 18.00 -20.36
CA GLU A 15 4.03 17.58 -19.42
C GLU A 15 3.42 16.84 -18.23
N LYS A 16 3.84 15.60 -18.00
CA LYS A 16 3.46 14.82 -16.82
C LYS A 16 4.60 13.94 -16.33
N LEU A 17 4.83 13.96 -15.02
CA LEU A 17 5.79 13.11 -14.32
C LEU A 17 5.13 11.82 -13.83
N TYR A 18 5.91 10.73 -13.87
CA TYR A 18 5.56 9.46 -13.24
C TYR A 18 6.40 9.27 -11.96
N ASP A 19 5.88 9.76 -10.84
CA ASP A 19 6.59 9.88 -9.55
C ASP A 19 5.97 9.05 -8.41
N LYS A 20 4.83 8.42 -8.69
CA LYS A 20 4.02 7.64 -7.74
C LYS A 20 4.07 6.13 -8.00
N ALA A 21 5.22 5.65 -8.47
CA ALA A 21 5.45 4.23 -8.71
C ALA A 21 5.50 3.44 -7.41
N ILE A 22 4.73 2.34 -7.33
CA ILE A 22 4.78 1.40 -6.21
C ILE A 22 4.82 -0.01 -6.80
N PRO A 23 5.83 -0.84 -6.45
CA PRO A 23 5.78 -2.26 -6.78
C PRO A 23 4.60 -2.89 -6.03
N MET A 24 3.67 -3.52 -6.76
CA MET A 24 2.47 -4.10 -6.17
C MET A 24 2.08 -5.37 -6.92
N ASN A 25 1.71 -6.40 -6.18
CA ASN A 25 1.19 -7.65 -6.73
C ASN A 25 -0.09 -8.04 -6.01
N ALA A 26 -1.06 -8.55 -6.76
CA ALA A 26 -2.29 -9.13 -6.22
C ALA A 26 -2.53 -10.48 -6.89
N ILE A 27 -2.83 -11.51 -6.09
CA ILE A 27 -3.08 -12.87 -6.58
C ILE A 27 -4.11 -13.58 -5.71
N GLY A 28 -4.86 -14.50 -6.31
CA GLY A 28 -5.83 -15.35 -5.61
C GLY A 28 -5.55 -16.83 -5.85
N PHE A 29 -5.57 -17.63 -4.79
CA PHE A 29 -5.45 -19.09 -4.86
C PHE A 29 -6.48 -19.74 -3.95
N PHE A 30 -7.30 -20.65 -4.49
CA PHE A 30 -8.22 -21.47 -3.69
C PHE A 30 -9.12 -20.68 -2.71
N GLY A 31 -9.60 -19.49 -3.13
CA GLY A 31 -10.40 -18.60 -2.28
C GLY A 31 -9.60 -17.70 -1.32
N LEU A 32 -8.28 -17.85 -1.26
CA LEU A 32 -7.38 -16.99 -0.50
C LEU A 32 -6.83 -15.88 -1.38
N HIS A 33 -7.05 -14.63 -0.97
CA HIS A 33 -6.52 -13.46 -1.67
C HIS A 33 -5.26 -12.94 -0.99
N VAL A 34 -4.26 -12.60 -1.80
CA VAL A 34 -2.98 -12.03 -1.37
C VAL A 34 -2.75 -10.71 -2.09
N ILE A 35 -2.42 -9.65 -1.34
CA ILE A 35 -1.97 -8.38 -1.89
C ILE A 35 -0.67 -7.98 -1.20
N THR A 36 0.32 -7.57 -2.01
CA THR A 36 1.58 -7.02 -1.53
C THR A 36 1.86 -5.68 -2.22
N ALA A 37 2.45 -4.75 -1.49
CA ALA A 37 2.90 -3.49 -2.07
C ALA A 37 4.15 -2.97 -1.37
N GLY A 38 4.98 -2.24 -2.11
CA GLY A 38 6.13 -1.50 -1.57
C GLY A 38 7.35 -2.37 -1.26
N SER A 39 8.11 -1.97 -0.25
CA SER A 39 9.36 -2.59 0.20
C SER A 39 9.18 -3.36 1.52
N TYR A 40 9.99 -4.39 1.71
CA TYR A 40 10.05 -5.17 2.94
C TYR A 40 11.16 -4.70 3.90
N GLU A 41 11.84 -3.62 3.58
CA GLU A 41 12.91 -3.05 4.40
C GLU A 41 12.37 -2.11 5.48
N GLY A 42 12.67 -2.42 6.74
CA GLY A 42 12.31 -1.58 7.88
C GLY A 42 11.73 -2.36 9.06
N LYS A 43 11.10 -1.64 9.99
CA LYS A 43 10.42 -2.20 11.16
C LYS A 43 9.10 -2.83 10.73
N THR A 44 8.85 -4.05 11.20
CA THR A 44 7.67 -4.83 10.81
C THR A 44 6.65 -4.95 11.95
N TYR A 45 5.38 -4.81 11.61
CA TYR A 45 4.24 -5.06 12.49
C TYR A 45 3.42 -6.20 11.90
N VAL A 46 3.21 -7.27 12.66
CA VAL A 46 2.53 -8.47 12.18
C VAL A 46 1.30 -8.74 13.04
N THR A 47 0.14 -8.85 12.39
CA THR A 47 -1.10 -9.37 12.97
C THR A 47 -1.50 -10.59 12.17
N ARG A 48 -1.77 -11.71 12.85
CA ARG A 48 -2.19 -12.94 12.19
C ARG A 48 -3.31 -13.61 12.99
N THR A 49 -4.24 -14.22 12.28
CA THR A 49 -5.22 -15.15 12.83
C THR A 49 -5.04 -16.49 12.13
N GLU A 50 -5.94 -17.45 12.37
CA GLU A 50 -5.96 -18.71 11.63
C GLU A 50 -6.10 -18.51 10.11
N ASN A 51 -6.91 -17.53 9.69
CA ASN A 51 -7.29 -17.32 8.29
C ASN A 51 -6.72 -16.04 7.66
N THR A 52 -6.00 -15.22 8.43
CA THR A 52 -5.54 -13.91 7.95
C THR A 52 -4.09 -13.63 8.33
N TYR A 53 -3.41 -12.89 7.46
CA TYR A 53 -2.07 -12.38 7.73
C TYR A 53 -1.97 -10.94 7.26
N LYS A 54 -1.55 -10.06 8.17
CA LYS A 54 -1.24 -8.66 7.88
C LYS A 54 0.17 -8.36 8.38
N LYS A 55 1.03 -7.94 7.47
CA LYS A 55 2.36 -7.39 7.78
C LYS A 55 2.42 -5.97 7.24
N LEU A 56 2.71 -5.01 8.11
CA LEU A 56 3.02 -3.63 7.72
C LEU A 56 4.51 -3.38 7.94
N ILE A 57 5.16 -2.71 7.00
CA ILE A 57 6.59 -2.39 7.04
C ILE A 57 6.74 -0.87 7.04
N THR A 58 7.46 -0.36 8.04
CA THR A 58 7.67 1.08 8.25
C THR A 58 9.16 1.41 8.31
N LYS A 59 9.54 2.56 7.77
CA LYS A 59 10.91 3.09 7.84
C LYS A 59 10.85 4.60 7.60
N ASP A 60 11.70 5.37 8.27
CA ASP A 60 11.83 6.82 8.07
C ASP A 60 10.49 7.57 8.19
N ASN A 61 9.69 7.24 9.21
CA ASN A 61 8.35 7.81 9.44
C ASN A 61 7.35 7.59 8.28
N LEU A 62 7.54 6.55 7.46
CA LEU A 62 6.68 6.23 6.33
C LEU A 62 6.24 4.76 6.36
N LEU A 63 5.05 4.48 5.84
CA LEU A 63 4.67 3.12 5.45
C LEU A 63 5.43 2.78 4.16
N LYS A 64 6.34 1.80 4.22
CA LYS A 64 7.16 1.38 3.09
C LYS A 64 6.56 0.22 2.32
N GLY A 65 5.78 -0.64 2.99
CA GLY A 65 5.14 -1.77 2.33
C GLY A 65 4.17 -2.54 3.20
N PHE A 66 3.45 -3.47 2.58
CA PHE A 66 2.56 -4.38 3.28
C PHE A 66 2.44 -5.74 2.59
N ILE A 67 1.99 -6.73 3.37
CA ILE A 67 1.49 -8.02 2.91
C ILE A 67 0.14 -8.25 3.58
N LEU A 68 -0.91 -8.48 2.79
CA LEU A 68 -2.26 -8.82 3.24
C LEU A 68 -2.65 -10.17 2.65
N ILE A 69 -3.14 -11.08 3.48
CA ILE A 69 -3.60 -12.41 3.10
C ILE A 69 -4.95 -12.68 3.79
N GLY A 70 -5.90 -13.20 3.03
CA GLY A 70 -7.25 -13.52 3.50
C GLY A 70 -8.12 -12.27 3.61
N GLU A 71 -7.83 -11.41 4.57
CA GLU A 71 -8.53 -10.14 4.76
C GLU A 71 -7.80 -9.00 4.05
N ILE A 72 -8.27 -8.70 2.85
CA ILE A 72 -7.67 -7.68 1.96
C ILE A 72 -8.50 -6.40 1.88
N ALA A 73 -9.63 -6.30 2.59
CA ALA A 73 -10.42 -5.08 2.57
C ALA A 73 -9.55 -3.90 3.00
N ARG A 74 -9.69 -2.78 2.29
CA ARG A 74 -8.98 -1.52 2.58
C ARG A 74 -7.48 -1.56 2.30
N ALA A 75 -6.98 -2.50 1.48
CA ALA A 75 -5.65 -2.43 0.88
C ALA A 75 -5.36 -1.07 0.19
N GLY A 76 -6.42 -0.40 -0.29
CA GLY A 76 -6.35 0.95 -0.85
C GLY A 76 -5.83 2.01 0.13
N ILE A 77 -6.14 1.90 1.42
CA ILE A 77 -5.70 2.89 2.43
C ILE A 77 -4.19 2.80 2.62
N TYR A 78 -3.67 1.60 2.83
CA TYR A 78 -2.23 1.37 2.91
C TYR A 78 -1.51 1.73 1.60
N THR A 79 -2.14 1.46 0.46
CA THR A 79 -1.62 1.85 -0.85
C THR A 79 -1.47 3.37 -0.95
N SER A 80 -2.48 4.13 -0.50
CA SER A 80 -2.44 5.60 -0.50
C SER A 80 -1.34 6.12 0.42
N LEU A 81 -1.19 5.57 1.62
CA LEU A 81 -0.12 5.96 2.55
C LEU A 81 1.28 5.77 1.93
N ILE A 82 1.50 4.64 1.23
CA ILE A 82 2.77 4.39 0.51
C ILE A 82 2.93 5.38 -0.66
N ARG A 83 1.86 5.58 -1.44
CA ARG A 83 1.88 6.37 -2.68
C ARG A 83 2.17 7.84 -2.41
N GLU A 84 1.47 8.39 -1.42
CA GLU A 84 1.53 9.79 -1.06
C GLU A 84 2.66 10.08 -0.07
N LYS A 85 3.40 9.04 0.35
CA LYS A 85 4.49 9.14 1.34
C LYS A 85 4.02 9.90 2.58
N THR A 86 2.85 9.51 3.09
CA THR A 86 2.23 10.17 4.25
C THR A 86 3.09 9.94 5.49
N PRO A 87 3.55 11.00 6.17
CA PRO A 87 4.26 10.87 7.45
C PRO A 87 3.37 10.20 8.50
N LEU A 88 3.86 9.14 9.14
CA LEU A 88 3.05 8.32 10.06
C LEU A 88 2.70 9.02 11.37
N ASP A 89 3.44 10.06 11.74
CA ASP A 89 3.16 10.95 12.87
C ASP A 89 2.05 11.98 12.58
N THR A 90 1.67 12.19 11.32
CA THR A 90 0.55 13.07 10.94
C THR A 90 -0.81 12.37 10.99
N VAL A 91 -0.81 11.06 11.27
CA VAL A 91 -2.00 10.21 11.34
C VAL A 91 -1.94 9.33 12.57
N ASP A 92 -3.09 8.82 13.04
CA ASP A 92 -3.09 7.82 14.09
C ASP A 92 -2.73 6.44 13.50
N PHE A 93 -1.43 6.18 13.34
CA PHE A 93 -0.95 4.96 12.70
C PHE A 93 -1.29 3.69 13.50
N ASP A 94 -1.36 3.77 14.83
CA ASP A 94 -1.77 2.64 15.66
C ASP A 94 -3.25 2.31 15.41
N LEU A 95 -4.12 3.32 15.34
CA LEU A 95 -5.52 3.12 14.96
C LEU A 95 -5.66 2.61 13.53
N ILE A 96 -4.87 3.10 12.57
CA ILE A 96 -4.89 2.61 11.18
C ILE A 96 -4.47 1.14 11.12
N ARG A 97 -3.45 0.75 11.89
CA ARG A 97 -3.01 -0.65 11.98
C ARG A 97 -4.15 -1.54 12.46
N GLU A 98 -4.96 -1.10 13.41
CA GLU A 98 -6.04 -1.92 13.99
C GLU A 98 -7.35 -1.84 13.21
N ARG A 99 -7.75 -0.63 12.82
CA ARG A 99 -9.04 -0.25 12.25
C ARG A 99 -8.85 0.70 11.05
N PRO A 100 -8.35 0.20 9.91
CA PRO A 100 -8.06 1.02 8.74
C PRO A 100 -9.27 1.82 8.21
N GLN A 101 -10.52 1.41 8.49
CA GLN A 101 -11.76 2.13 8.11
C GLN A 101 -11.83 3.58 8.58
N LEU A 102 -11.17 3.94 9.67
CA LEU A 102 -11.40 5.21 10.34
C LEU A 102 -10.66 6.40 9.71
N MET A 103 -10.00 6.19 8.56
CA MET A 103 -9.33 7.24 7.77
C MET A 103 -10.20 7.88 6.68
N ALA A 104 -11.43 7.40 6.47
CA ALA A 104 -12.32 7.89 5.40
C ALA A 104 -13.11 9.13 5.81
#